data_AF-A0A2E8EBU0-F1
#
_entry.id   AF-A0A2E8EBU0-F1
#
_cell.length_a   1.000
_cell.length_b   1.000
_cell.length_c   1.000
_cell.angle_alpha   90.00
_cell.angle_beta   90.00
_cell.angle_gamma   90.00
#
_symmetry.space_group_name_H-M   'P 1'
#
loop_
_entity.id
_entity.type
_entity.pdbx_description
1 polymer ?
#
loop_
_entity_poly.entity_id
_entity_poly.type
_entity_poly.pdbx_seq_one_letter_code
_entity_poly.pdbx_strand_id
1 'polypeptide(L)'
;MAEKQEAPQAHEEQTQPGSLWEAQEALLKMTEPEGETPETEEAEPAEEEESQPVEEDESLEEESEESEEDSEETDNRAEEGEDLYAVTINGEEHTIPLDELLKGYSRHSDYTRKTQELSEQRRNIEAHHNQWSTEVQQIQTERQQYVNALQNVVENSMGALDQFATVDWESLKNENPLEYITKRDELRETQERVRQVQYQQQQAHEAYQQESQRTHQRVLQEEHGKLVGALPEWGEAESRQKLGSEIKSYALSQGYTSEEIGSLLDHRSLMTLYKAMKFDKASSPDVVQKKVKNKPRVIRAGSPRTKADAGKQKRTTKMKRLRQSGHVDDAASLLEDMFNS
;
A
#
# COMPACT_ATOMS: atom_id res chain seq x y z
N MET A 1 -40.14 -25.32 40.06
CA MET A 1 -38.93 -24.47 40.09
C MET A 1 -38.57 -24.23 38.64
N ALA A 2 -38.79 -23.01 38.15
CA ALA A 2 -38.59 -22.63 36.76
C ALA A 2 -37.20 -22.02 36.64
N GLU A 3 -36.31 -22.71 35.94
CA GLU A 3 -34.95 -22.28 35.66
C GLU A 3 -34.99 -21.41 34.40
N LYS A 4 -34.82 -20.09 34.58
CA LYS A 4 -34.70 -19.12 33.49
C LYS A 4 -33.31 -19.26 32.90
N GLN A 5 -33.19 -19.76 31.68
CA GLN A 5 -31.96 -19.68 30.90
C GLN A 5 -31.79 -18.26 30.35
N GLU A 6 -30.60 -17.72 30.58
CA GLU A 6 -30.11 -16.42 30.14
C GLU A 6 -29.67 -16.52 28.66
N ALA A 7 -30.08 -15.57 27.83
CA ALA A 7 -29.75 -15.51 26.41
C ALA A 7 -28.31 -14.98 26.17
N PRO A 8 -27.61 -15.38 25.10
CA PRO A 8 -26.22 -14.99 24.89
C PRO A 8 -26.10 -13.48 24.57
N GLN A 9 -25.20 -12.83 25.29
CA GLN A 9 -24.78 -11.44 25.14
C GLN A 9 -24.17 -11.24 23.74
N ALA A 10 -24.92 -10.65 22.81
CA ALA A 10 -24.44 -10.25 21.48
C ALA A 10 -24.46 -8.73 21.26
N HIS A 11 -24.78 -7.94 22.29
CA HIS A 11 -25.08 -6.52 22.15
C HIS A 11 -24.05 -5.55 22.78
N GLU A 12 -23.04 -6.03 23.50
CA GLU A 12 -22.09 -5.14 24.20
C GLU A 12 -20.80 -4.83 23.40
N GLU A 13 -20.48 -5.58 22.33
CA GLU A 13 -19.30 -5.31 21.48
C GLU A 13 -19.55 -4.29 20.36
N GLN A 14 -20.80 -3.89 20.13
CA GLN A 14 -21.17 -3.02 19.00
C GLN A 14 -20.97 -1.51 19.27
N THR A 15 -20.57 -1.13 20.49
CA THR A 15 -20.39 0.28 20.88
C THR A 15 -19.03 0.56 21.51
N GLN A 16 -18.01 -0.25 21.22
CA GLN A 16 -16.62 0.03 21.60
C GLN A 16 -15.99 1.00 20.58
N PRO A 17 -15.17 1.97 21.02
CA PRO A 17 -14.42 2.83 20.11
C PRO A 17 -13.47 1.97 19.25
N GLY A 18 -13.59 2.10 17.93
CA GLY A 18 -12.86 1.29 16.94
C GLY A 18 -13.63 0.09 16.37
N SER A 19 -14.91 -0.07 16.68
CA SER A 19 -15.72 -1.19 16.17
C SER A 19 -16.14 -1.01 14.70
N LEU A 20 -16.42 -2.13 14.01
CA LEU A 20 -16.86 -2.17 12.61
C LEU A 20 -18.17 -1.37 12.38
N TRP A 21 -18.98 -1.20 13.42
CA TRP A 21 -20.22 -0.43 13.38
C TRP A 21 -19.97 1.08 13.35
N GLU A 22 -18.98 1.57 14.09
CA GLU A 22 -18.54 2.97 14.04
C GLU A 22 -18.00 3.33 12.65
N ALA A 23 -17.23 2.43 12.03
CA ALA A 23 -16.73 2.61 10.67
C ALA A 23 -17.88 2.64 9.64
N GLN A 24 -18.94 1.86 9.87
CA GLN A 24 -20.13 1.84 9.01
C GLN A 24 -20.97 3.12 9.18
N GLU A 25 -21.15 3.61 10.40
CA GLU A 25 -21.85 4.88 10.67
C GLU A 25 -21.09 6.09 10.11
N ALA A 26 -19.76 6.12 10.26
CA ALA A 26 -18.91 7.16 9.67
C ALA A 26 -19.01 7.19 8.14
N LEU A 27 -19.08 6.02 7.50
CA LEU A 27 -19.30 5.90 6.06
C LEU A 27 -20.69 6.37 5.64
N LEU A 28 -21.73 6.01 6.41
CA LEU A 28 -23.11 6.40 6.11
C LEU A 28 -23.28 7.93 6.20
N LYS A 29 -22.69 8.54 7.23
CA LYS A 29 -22.70 10.00 7.45
C LYS A 29 -21.95 10.77 6.35
N MET A 30 -21.04 10.11 5.65
CA MET A 30 -20.30 10.67 4.51
C MET A 30 -21.07 10.58 3.17
N THR A 31 -22.20 9.85 3.15
CA THR A 31 -23.00 9.63 1.94
C THR A 31 -24.33 10.40 1.91
N GLU A 32 -24.68 11.09 2.99
CA GLU A 32 -25.85 11.97 3.02
C GLU A 32 -25.48 13.41 2.59
N PRO A 33 -26.20 14.03 1.63
CA PRO A 33 -25.95 15.39 1.22
C PRO A 33 -26.47 16.39 2.29
N GLU A 34 -25.58 17.26 2.76
CA GLU A 34 -25.84 18.30 3.75
C GLU A 34 -27.01 19.23 3.37
N GLY A 35 -27.94 19.39 4.32
CA GLY A 35 -28.91 20.47 4.36
C GLY A 35 -28.91 21.12 5.75
N GLU A 36 -28.32 22.31 5.81
CA GLU A 36 -28.53 23.44 6.74
C GLU A 36 -28.40 23.24 8.28
N THR A 37 -27.41 23.96 8.82
CA THR A 37 -27.03 24.24 10.23
C THR A 37 -28.10 25.03 11.03
N PRO A 38 -28.08 25.13 12.40
CA PRO A 38 -27.19 26.07 13.11
C PRO A 38 -26.71 25.69 14.56
N GLU A 39 -25.46 26.10 14.86
CA GLU A 39 -25.01 26.95 15.99
C GLU A 39 -25.22 26.54 17.48
N THR A 40 -24.10 26.26 18.20
CA THR A 40 -23.78 26.70 19.59
C THR A 40 -22.28 26.38 19.85
N GLU A 41 -21.36 27.35 19.96
CA GLU A 41 -20.94 28.20 21.10
C GLU A 41 -19.97 27.54 22.11
N GLU A 42 -18.76 28.13 22.19
CA GLU A 42 -17.78 28.22 23.30
C GLU A 42 -17.21 26.98 24.04
N ALA A 43 -15.88 26.81 23.93
CA ALA A 43 -14.94 26.98 25.06
C ALA A 43 -13.46 26.87 24.60
N GLU A 44 -12.68 27.89 24.94
CA GLU A 44 -11.21 28.00 24.85
C GLU A 44 -10.60 27.71 26.27
N PRO A 45 -9.27 27.77 26.50
CA PRO A 45 -8.21 26.82 26.17
C PRO A 45 -7.57 26.19 27.45
N ALA A 46 -6.66 25.22 27.30
CA ALA A 46 -5.73 24.82 28.36
C ALA A 46 -4.33 24.54 27.78
N GLU A 47 -3.33 25.02 28.53
CA GLU A 47 -1.93 25.24 28.19
C GLU A 47 -1.07 23.99 27.97
N GLU A 48 0.05 24.28 27.29
CA GLU A 48 1.33 23.61 27.09
C GLU A 48 1.76 22.54 28.13
N GLU A 49 2.28 21.41 27.64
CA GLU A 49 3.48 20.83 28.25
C GLU A 49 4.36 20.13 27.20
N GLU A 50 5.61 20.57 27.15
CA GLU A 50 6.71 20.18 26.29
C GLU A 50 7.36 18.89 26.84
N SER A 51 7.48 17.83 26.05
CA SER A 51 8.48 16.77 26.28
C SER A 51 8.73 15.89 25.05
N GLN A 52 9.98 15.85 24.62
CA GLN A 52 10.64 14.78 23.86
C GLN A 52 11.96 14.46 24.59
N PRO A 53 12.67 13.37 24.28
CA PRO A 53 12.25 12.01 23.97
C PRO A 53 12.93 11.01 24.94
N VAL A 54 12.51 9.74 24.96
CA VAL A 54 13.31 8.66 25.56
C VAL A 54 13.50 7.57 24.51
N GLU A 55 14.74 7.41 24.06
CA GLU A 55 15.24 6.22 23.39
C GLU A 55 15.42 5.11 24.43
N GLU A 56 14.92 3.91 24.13
CA GLU A 56 15.20 2.70 24.90
C GLU A 56 15.74 1.66 23.91
N ASP A 57 17.07 1.59 23.84
CA ASP A 57 17.85 0.60 23.11
C ASP A 57 18.29 -0.47 24.12
N GLU A 58 17.57 -1.60 24.15
CA GLU A 58 18.01 -2.80 24.86
C GLU A 58 18.94 -3.61 23.94
N SER A 59 20.25 -3.39 24.07
CA SER A 59 21.26 -4.37 23.66
C SER A 59 22.11 -4.78 24.86
N LEU A 60 21.72 -5.91 25.46
CA LEU A 60 22.53 -6.67 26.41
C LEU A 60 23.53 -7.52 25.62
N GLU A 61 24.77 -7.04 25.48
CA GLU A 61 25.92 -7.90 25.20
C GLU A 61 26.80 -7.99 26.45
N GLU A 62 26.94 -9.24 26.89
CA GLU A 62 27.61 -9.73 28.08
C GLU A 62 29.13 -9.68 27.85
N GLU A 63 29.81 -8.67 28.41
CA GLU A 63 31.26 -8.55 28.36
C GLU A 63 31.87 -9.45 29.46
N SER A 64 32.53 -10.53 29.04
CA SER A 64 33.28 -11.41 29.93
C SER A 64 34.58 -10.72 30.36
N GLU A 65 34.67 -10.32 31.63
CA GLU A 65 35.93 -9.98 32.29
C GLU A 65 36.79 -11.24 32.42
N GLU A 66 37.81 -11.38 31.58
CA GLU A 66 38.91 -12.31 31.81
C GLU A 66 40.05 -11.54 32.48
N SER A 67 40.21 -11.78 33.78
CA SER A 67 41.32 -11.28 34.59
C SER A 67 42.64 -11.89 34.13
N GLU A 68 43.54 -11.08 33.57
CA GLU A 68 44.95 -11.45 33.43
C GLU A 68 45.79 -10.77 34.52
N GLU A 69 46.41 -11.62 35.33
CA GLU A 69 47.38 -11.30 36.37
C GLU A 69 48.66 -10.71 35.76
N ASP A 70 49.03 -9.55 36.29
CA ASP A 70 50.29 -8.86 36.08
C ASP A 70 51.48 -9.77 36.42
N SER A 71 52.32 -10.06 35.41
CA SER A 71 53.65 -10.63 35.59
C SER A 71 54.66 -9.81 34.79
N GLU A 72 55.34 -8.90 35.50
CA GLU A 72 56.53 -8.23 35.01
C GLU A 72 57.65 -9.25 34.73
N GLU A 73 57.81 -9.64 33.45
CA GLU A 73 59.07 -10.15 32.93
C GLU A 73 59.62 -9.17 31.89
N THR A 74 60.74 -8.55 32.24
CA THR A 74 61.47 -7.60 31.41
C THR A 74 62.13 -8.32 30.23
N ASP A 75 61.43 -8.45 29.10
CA ASP A 75 62.06 -8.81 27.82
C ASP A 75 62.38 -7.54 27.01
N ASN A 76 63.67 -7.27 26.87
CA ASN A 76 64.19 -6.28 25.92
C ASN A 76 64.01 -6.84 24.49
N ARG A 77 62.79 -6.75 23.94
CA ARG A 77 62.60 -6.85 22.50
C ARG A 77 62.78 -5.46 21.89
N ALA A 78 63.81 -5.34 21.07
CA ALA A 78 64.09 -4.20 20.22
C ALA A 78 62.81 -3.70 19.52
N GLU A 79 62.76 -2.39 19.19
CA GLU A 79 61.85 -1.82 18.20
C GLU A 79 61.96 -2.63 16.88
N GLU A 80 61.19 -3.72 16.77
CA GLU A 80 60.95 -4.41 15.51
C GLU A 80 60.07 -3.46 14.69
N GLY A 81 60.66 -2.84 13.68
CA GLY A 81 59.93 -2.01 12.73
C GLY A 81 58.72 -2.78 12.22
N GLU A 82 57.57 -2.13 12.20
CA GLU A 82 56.33 -2.69 11.68
C GLU A 82 56.60 -3.32 10.30
N ASP A 83 56.53 -4.66 10.20
CA ASP A 83 56.72 -5.34 8.93
C ASP A 83 55.60 -4.90 7.97
N LEU A 84 55.95 -4.03 7.03
CA LEU A 84 55.07 -3.46 6.02
C LEU A 84 55.01 -4.39 4.81
N TYR A 85 53.81 -4.85 4.45
CA TYR A 85 53.57 -5.74 3.33
C TYR A 85 52.87 -4.98 2.19
N ALA A 86 53.37 -5.12 0.97
CA ALA A 86 52.71 -4.57 -0.22
C ALA A 86 51.55 -5.49 -0.64
N VAL A 87 50.32 -4.97 -0.56
CA VAL A 87 49.08 -5.64 -0.97
C VAL A 87 48.40 -4.83 -2.05
N THR A 88 47.97 -5.49 -3.12
CA THR A 88 47.21 -4.85 -4.20
C THR A 88 45.72 -4.86 -3.87
N ILE A 89 45.13 -3.69 -3.65
CA ILE A 89 43.68 -3.52 -3.45
C ILE A 89 43.15 -2.75 -4.66
N ASN A 90 42.16 -3.29 -5.38
CA ASN A 90 41.55 -2.65 -6.56
C ASN A 90 42.55 -2.24 -7.68
N GLY A 91 43.73 -2.88 -7.75
CA GLY A 91 44.74 -2.62 -8.78
C GLY A 91 45.81 -1.59 -8.41
N GLU A 92 45.78 -1.04 -7.20
CA GLU A 92 46.82 -0.13 -6.67
C GLU A 92 47.60 -0.82 -5.52
N GLU A 93 48.92 -0.67 -5.50
CA GLU A 93 49.78 -1.24 -4.46
C GLU A 93 49.74 -0.36 -3.20
N HIS A 94 49.33 -0.95 -2.08
CA HIS A 94 49.34 -0.33 -0.77
C HIS A 94 50.26 -1.09 0.18
N THR A 95 51.12 -0.37 0.90
CA THR A 95 51.95 -0.93 1.96
C THR A 95 51.19 -0.86 3.29
N ILE A 96 50.84 -2.01 3.84
CA ILE A 96 50.00 -2.15 5.04
C ILE A 96 50.74 -3.03 6.06
N PRO A 97 50.69 -2.74 7.38
CA PRO A 97 51.27 -3.61 8.40
C PRO A 97 50.56 -4.96 8.49
N LEU A 98 51.26 -6.00 8.98
CA LEU A 98 50.74 -7.37 9.08
C LEU A 98 49.38 -7.47 9.80
N ASP A 99 49.22 -6.72 10.88
CA ASP A 99 48.00 -6.73 11.71
C ASP A 99 46.75 -6.30 10.94
N GLU A 100 46.87 -5.29 10.07
CA GLU A 100 45.75 -4.81 9.27
C GLU A 100 45.43 -5.77 8.11
N LEU A 101 46.43 -6.50 7.60
CA LEU A 101 46.24 -7.55 6.60
C LEU A 101 45.44 -8.73 7.18
N LEU A 102 45.79 -9.17 8.40
CA LEU A 102 45.06 -10.21 9.13
C LEU A 102 43.63 -9.78 9.46
N LYS A 103 43.44 -8.55 9.96
CA LYS A 103 42.10 -7.96 10.23
C LYS A 103 41.28 -7.79 8.95
N GLY A 104 41.91 -7.44 7.83
CA GLY A 104 41.26 -7.33 6.53
C GLY A 104 40.78 -8.68 6.00
N TYR A 105 41.61 -9.73 6.14
CA TYR A 105 41.25 -11.09 5.74
C TYR A 105 40.12 -11.66 6.61
N SER A 106 40.17 -11.49 7.93
CA SER A 106 39.11 -11.96 8.83
C SER A 106 37.77 -11.30 8.47
N ARG A 107 37.75 -9.96 8.37
CA ARG A 107 36.58 -9.19 7.91
C ARG A 107 36.08 -9.66 6.56
N HIS A 108 36.94 -9.83 5.56
CA HIS A 108 36.53 -10.26 4.22
C HIS A 108 35.93 -11.67 4.23
N SER A 109 36.54 -12.59 4.98
CA SER A 109 36.02 -13.95 5.14
C SER A 109 34.66 -13.95 5.83
N ASP A 110 34.46 -13.11 6.85
CA ASP A 110 33.22 -12.96 7.59
C ASP A 110 32.14 -12.30 6.75
N TYR A 111 32.45 -11.23 6.01
CA TYR A 111 31.53 -10.59 5.09
C TYR A 111 31.12 -11.55 3.98
N THR A 112 32.06 -12.31 3.42
CA THR A 112 31.77 -13.30 2.38
C THR A 112 30.84 -14.38 2.91
N ARG A 113 31.12 -14.94 4.10
CA ARG A 113 30.29 -15.95 4.76
C ARG A 113 28.90 -15.41 5.08
N LYS A 114 28.81 -14.25 5.73
CA LYS A 114 27.53 -13.58 6.05
C LYS A 114 26.73 -13.24 4.79
N THR A 115 27.38 -12.82 3.71
CA THR A 115 26.70 -12.51 2.43
C THR A 115 26.19 -13.78 1.76
N GLN A 116 26.95 -14.88 1.83
CA GLN A 116 26.50 -16.20 1.36
C GLN A 116 25.32 -16.70 2.17
N GLU A 117 25.42 -16.68 3.51
CA GLU A 117 24.33 -17.05 4.43
C GLU A 117 23.08 -16.20 4.20
N LEU A 118 23.21 -14.88 4.06
CA LEU A 118 22.08 -13.99 3.75
C LEU A 118 21.44 -14.30 2.40
N SER A 119 22.26 -14.64 1.39
CA SER A 119 21.77 -15.04 0.08
C SER A 119 21.02 -16.37 0.12
N GLU A 120 21.53 -17.33 0.90
CA GLU A 120 20.87 -18.61 1.15
C GLU A 120 19.57 -18.45 1.94
N GLN A 121 19.57 -17.63 2.99
CA GLN A 121 18.36 -17.29 3.75
C GLN A 121 17.30 -16.65 2.86
N ARG A 122 17.66 -15.67 2.02
CA ARG A 122 16.72 -15.05 1.06
C ARG A 122 16.13 -16.07 0.09
N ARG A 123 16.97 -16.96 -0.46
CA ARG A 123 16.51 -18.04 -1.35
C ARG A 123 15.56 -18.99 -0.64
N ASN A 124 15.85 -19.34 0.62
CA ASN A 124 14.99 -20.22 1.42
C ASN A 124 13.65 -19.55 1.72
N ILE A 125 13.64 -18.27 2.11
CA ILE A 125 12.41 -17.51 2.34
C ILE A 125 11.56 -17.41 1.07
N GLU A 126 12.19 -17.10 -0.07
CA GLU A 126 11.50 -17.05 -1.36
C GLU A 126 10.94 -18.43 -1.77
N ALA A 127 11.70 -19.50 -1.58
CA ALA A 127 11.25 -20.86 -1.84
C ALA A 127 10.04 -21.23 -0.96
N HIS A 128 10.09 -20.94 0.34
CA HIS A 128 8.98 -21.15 1.26
C HIS A 128 7.76 -20.30 0.90
N HIS A 129 7.96 -19.04 0.50
CA HIS A 129 6.88 -18.17 0.04
C HIS A 129 6.19 -18.73 -1.21
N ASN A 130 6.98 -19.19 -2.19
CA ASN A 130 6.45 -19.78 -3.42
C ASN A 130 5.68 -21.08 -3.13
N GLN A 131 6.22 -21.95 -2.27
CA GLN A 131 5.54 -23.17 -1.82
C GLN A 131 4.22 -22.84 -1.12
N TRP A 132 4.25 -21.95 -0.14
CA TRP A 132 3.05 -21.49 0.58
C TRP A 132 2.00 -20.91 -0.37
N SER A 133 2.41 -20.05 -1.32
CA SER A 133 1.48 -19.47 -2.30
C SER A 133 0.82 -20.53 -3.17
N THR A 134 1.57 -21.57 -3.54
CA THR A 134 1.07 -22.70 -4.35
C THR A 134 0.11 -23.56 -3.54
N GLU A 135 0.43 -23.86 -2.28
CA GLU A 135 -0.45 -24.62 -1.38
C GLU A 135 -1.77 -23.88 -1.12
N VAL A 136 -1.71 -22.57 -0.87
CA VAL A 136 -2.92 -21.74 -0.71
C VAL A 136 -3.78 -21.77 -1.96
N GLN A 137 -3.18 -21.68 -3.16
CA GLN A 137 -3.92 -21.79 -4.42
C GLN A 137 -4.55 -23.18 -4.59
N GLN A 138 -3.84 -24.26 -4.24
CA GLN A 138 -4.37 -25.61 -4.30
C GLN A 138 -5.58 -25.77 -3.37
N ILE A 139 -5.47 -25.33 -2.11
CA ILE A 139 -6.58 -25.36 -1.14
C ILE A 139 -7.80 -24.60 -1.67
N GLN A 140 -7.60 -23.42 -2.28
CA GLN A 140 -8.69 -22.65 -2.87
C GLN A 140 -9.37 -23.41 -4.03
N THR A 141 -8.58 -24.05 -4.91
CA THR A 141 -9.14 -24.84 -6.01
C THR A 141 -9.88 -26.09 -5.51
N GLU A 142 -9.37 -26.77 -4.49
CA GLU A 142 -10.03 -27.92 -3.86
C GLU A 142 -11.35 -27.51 -3.21
N ARG A 143 -11.37 -26.37 -2.50
CA ARG A 143 -12.62 -25.81 -1.95
C ARG A 143 -13.65 -25.51 -3.03
N GLN A 144 -13.23 -24.93 -4.15
CA GLN A 144 -14.12 -24.68 -5.27
C GLN A 144 -14.66 -25.99 -5.87
N GLN A 145 -13.80 -26.99 -6.04
CA GLN A 145 -14.22 -28.32 -6.49
C GLN A 145 -15.20 -28.98 -5.51
N TYR A 146 -14.99 -28.83 -4.21
CA TYR A 146 -15.89 -29.33 -3.18
C TYR A 146 -17.27 -28.67 -3.24
N VAL A 147 -17.33 -27.33 -3.36
CA VAL A 147 -18.60 -26.61 -3.53
C VAL A 147 -19.32 -27.06 -4.80
N ASN A 148 -18.60 -27.22 -5.91
CA ASN A 148 -19.17 -27.73 -7.16
C ASN A 148 -19.64 -29.19 -7.03
N ALA A 149 -18.91 -30.04 -6.30
CA ALA A 149 -19.31 -31.43 -6.06
C ALA A 149 -20.60 -31.47 -5.22
N LEU A 150 -20.72 -30.65 -4.18
CA LEU A 150 -21.95 -30.53 -3.39
C LEU A 150 -23.13 -30.07 -4.26
N GLN A 151 -22.93 -29.08 -5.14
CA GLN A 151 -23.95 -28.65 -6.10
C GLN A 151 -24.46 -29.83 -6.96
N ASN A 152 -23.55 -30.64 -7.51
CA ASN A 152 -23.91 -31.82 -8.30
C ASN A 152 -24.67 -32.87 -7.46
N VAL A 153 -24.29 -33.07 -6.19
CA VAL A 153 -25.01 -33.99 -5.30
C VAL A 153 -26.43 -33.48 -5.03
N VAL A 154 -26.60 -32.17 -4.78
CA VAL A 154 -27.93 -31.57 -4.60
C VAL A 154 -28.79 -31.79 -5.85
N GLU A 155 -28.29 -31.45 -7.04
CA GLU A 155 -29.03 -31.61 -8.30
C GLU A 155 -29.45 -33.06 -8.56
N ASN A 156 -28.53 -34.02 -8.38
CA ASN A 156 -28.84 -35.44 -8.53
C ASN A 156 -29.88 -35.91 -7.49
N SER A 157 -29.79 -35.41 -6.27
CA SER A 157 -30.71 -35.77 -5.19
C SER A 157 -32.11 -35.18 -5.37
N MET A 158 -32.23 -33.98 -5.97
CA MET A 158 -33.50 -33.40 -6.37
C MET A 158 -34.16 -34.22 -7.49
N GLY A 159 -33.37 -34.67 -8.47
CA GLY A 159 -33.87 -35.59 -9.51
C GLY A 159 -34.37 -36.92 -8.96
N ALA A 160 -33.81 -37.41 -7.84
CA ALA A 160 -34.33 -38.60 -7.15
C ALA A 160 -35.69 -38.32 -6.46
N LEU A 161 -35.88 -37.12 -5.90
CA LEU A 161 -37.17 -36.71 -5.33
C LEU A 161 -38.28 -36.61 -6.38
N ASP A 162 -37.97 -36.12 -7.57
CA ASP A 162 -38.94 -35.99 -8.66
C ASP A 162 -39.52 -37.35 -9.08
N GLN A 163 -38.75 -38.43 -8.97
CA GLN A 163 -39.23 -39.80 -9.27
C GLN A 163 -40.38 -40.20 -8.33
N PHE A 164 -40.34 -39.77 -7.07
CA PHE A 164 -41.39 -40.01 -6.09
C PHE A 164 -42.63 -39.11 -6.30
N ALA A 165 -42.49 -37.97 -6.99
CA ALA A 165 -43.61 -37.09 -7.31
C ALA A 165 -44.56 -37.72 -8.35
N THR A 166 -44.03 -38.59 -9.22
CA THR A 166 -44.81 -39.37 -10.19
C THR A 166 -45.49 -40.62 -9.64
N VAL A 167 -45.26 -40.99 -8.37
CA VAL A 167 -45.84 -42.19 -7.76
C VAL A 167 -47.29 -41.92 -7.33
N ASP A 168 -48.22 -42.76 -7.77
CA ASP A 168 -49.60 -42.77 -7.27
C ASP A 168 -49.69 -43.46 -5.91
N TRP A 169 -49.57 -42.66 -4.85
CA TRP A 169 -49.59 -43.13 -3.46
C TRP A 169 -50.93 -43.74 -3.04
N GLU A 170 -52.03 -43.34 -3.66
CA GLU A 170 -53.38 -43.81 -3.30
C GLU A 170 -53.61 -45.23 -3.84
N SER A 171 -53.25 -45.48 -5.11
CA SER A 171 -53.26 -46.83 -5.68
C SER A 171 -52.32 -47.77 -4.93
N LEU A 172 -51.09 -47.34 -4.68
CA LEU A 172 -50.06 -48.15 -4.02
C LEU A 172 -50.48 -48.57 -2.60
N LYS A 173 -51.14 -47.68 -1.86
CA LYS A 173 -51.65 -47.97 -0.51
C LYS A 173 -52.75 -49.03 -0.52
N ASN A 174 -53.60 -49.05 -1.54
CA ASN A 174 -54.74 -49.97 -1.65
C ASN A 174 -54.31 -51.34 -2.23
N GLU A 175 -53.38 -51.34 -3.19
CA GLU A 175 -52.92 -52.55 -3.87
C GLU A 175 -51.82 -53.29 -3.09
N ASN A 176 -50.83 -52.56 -2.56
CA ASN A 176 -49.67 -53.12 -1.86
C ASN A 176 -49.24 -52.26 -0.64
N PRO A 177 -49.86 -52.45 0.54
CA PRO A 177 -49.55 -51.69 1.74
C PRO A 177 -48.08 -51.76 2.19
N LEU A 178 -47.39 -52.89 1.93
CA LEU A 178 -45.98 -53.06 2.28
C LEU A 178 -45.08 -52.17 1.41
N GLU A 179 -45.30 -52.14 0.09
CA GLU A 179 -44.55 -51.28 -0.84
C GLU A 179 -44.79 -49.79 -0.58
N TYR A 180 -45.99 -49.43 -0.12
CA TYR A 180 -46.28 -48.07 0.30
C TYR A 180 -45.40 -47.63 1.47
N ILE A 181 -45.23 -48.47 2.49
CA ILE A 181 -44.40 -48.14 3.65
C ILE A 181 -42.95 -48.01 3.23
N THR A 182 -42.42 -48.96 2.45
CA THR A 182 -41.01 -48.91 2.00
C THR A 182 -40.73 -47.66 1.17
N LYS A 183 -41.58 -47.34 0.17
CA LYS A 183 -41.38 -46.14 -0.67
C LYS A 183 -41.54 -44.84 0.11
N ARG A 184 -42.43 -44.80 1.11
CA ARG A 184 -42.59 -43.62 1.96
C ARG A 184 -41.37 -43.42 2.88
N ASP A 185 -40.80 -44.51 3.38
CA ASP A 185 -39.59 -44.45 4.18
C ASP A 185 -38.38 -44.05 3.32
N GLU A 186 -38.27 -44.55 2.08
CA GLU A 186 -37.28 -44.10 1.09
C GLU A 186 -37.44 -42.61 0.73
N LEU A 187 -38.68 -42.14 0.53
CA LEU A 187 -38.97 -40.73 0.30
C LEU A 187 -38.51 -39.87 1.48
N ARG A 188 -38.76 -40.33 2.71
CA ARG A 188 -38.33 -39.62 3.90
C ARG A 188 -36.81 -39.57 4.02
N GLU A 189 -36.13 -40.70 3.78
CA GLU A 189 -34.67 -40.78 3.83
C GLU A 189 -34.02 -39.89 2.77
N THR A 190 -34.57 -39.90 1.55
CA THR A 190 -34.10 -39.03 0.46
C THR A 190 -34.33 -37.55 0.80
N GLN A 191 -35.49 -37.17 1.33
CA GLN A 191 -35.77 -35.81 1.82
C GLN A 191 -34.78 -35.37 2.91
N GLU A 192 -34.51 -36.22 3.89
CA GLU A 192 -33.56 -35.94 4.98
C GLU A 192 -32.13 -35.76 4.42
N ARG A 193 -31.72 -36.63 3.49
CA ARG A 193 -30.43 -36.52 2.78
C ARG A 193 -30.33 -35.21 1.99
N VAL A 194 -31.34 -34.82 1.24
CA VAL A 194 -31.34 -33.56 0.47
C VAL A 194 -31.23 -32.36 1.39
N ARG A 195 -32.00 -32.32 2.48
CA ARG A 195 -31.92 -31.23 3.46
C ARG A 195 -30.53 -31.14 4.08
N GLN A 196 -29.91 -32.27 4.41
CA GLN A 196 -28.56 -32.30 4.97
C GLN A 196 -27.52 -31.77 3.97
N VAL A 197 -27.57 -32.21 2.71
CA VAL A 197 -26.61 -31.75 1.68
C VAL A 197 -26.84 -30.27 1.36
N GLN A 198 -28.08 -29.80 1.28
CA GLN A 198 -28.39 -28.37 1.09
C GLN A 198 -27.84 -27.50 2.23
N TYR A 199 -27.98 -27.96 3.48
CA TYR A 199 -27.39 -27.27 4.63
C TYR A 199 -25.86 -27.21 4.53
N GLN A 200 -25.21 -28.33 4.19
CA GLN A 200 -23.76 -28.36 3.99
C GLN A 200 -23.30 -27.47 2.83
N GLN A 201 -24.04 -27.44 1.73
CA GLN A 201 -23.79 -26.58 0.59
C GLN A 201 -23.87 -25.11 0.98
N GLN A 202 -24.92 -24.71 1.71
CA GLN A 202 -25.08 -23.34 2.17
C GLN A 202 -23.90 -22.92 3.06
N GLN A 203 -23.52 -23.76 4.04
CA GLN A 203 -22.38 -23.51 4.90
C GLN A 203 -21.06 -23.42 4.12
N ALA A 204 -20.83 -24.33 3.17
CA ALA A 204 -19.63 -24.33 2.35
C ALA A 204 -19.56 -23.09 1.45
N HIS A 205 -20.69 -22.65 0.91
CA HIS A 205 -20.77 -21.44 0.09
C HIS A 205 -20.52 -20.19 0.93
N GLU A 206 -21.11 -20.09 2.12
CA GLU A 206 -20.87 -18.98 3.03
C GLU A 206 -19.40 -18.89 3.47
N ALA A 207 -18.81 -20.02 3.86
CA ALA A 207 -17.40 -20.09 4.21
C ALA A 207 -16.48 -19.67 3.05
N TYR A 208 -16.78 -20.12 1.83
CA TYR A 208 -16.05 -19.73 0.62
C TYR A 208 -16.15 -18.23 0.34
N GLN A 209 -17.35 -17.65 0.47
CA GLN A 209 -17.55 -16.21 0.26
C GLN A 209 -16.79 -15.38 1.29
N GLN A 210 -16.84 -15.77 2.57
CA GLN A 210 -16.10 -15.08 3.64
C GLN A 210 -14.58 -15.16 3.41
N GLU A 211 -14.06 -16.33 3.02
CA GLU A 211 -12.63 -16.51 2.75
C GLU A 211 -12.18 -15.73 1.51
N SER A 212 -12.99 -15.71 0.46
CA SER A 212 -12.76 -14.90 -0.74
C SER A 212 -12.72 -13.41 -0.39
N GLN A 213 -13.66 -12.91 0.42
CA GLN A 213 -13.68 -11.53 0.89
C GLN A 213 -12.44 -11.18 1.72
N ARG A 214 -12.02 -12.05 2.65
CA ARG A 214 -10.80 -11.85 3.44
C ARG A 214 -9.55 -11.83 2.56
N THR A 215 -9.45 -12.76 1.61
CA THR A 215 -8.34 -12.81 0.66
C THR A 215 -8.29 -11.55 -0.20
N HIS A 216 -9.45 -11.11 -0.69
CA HIS A 216 -9.59 -9.88 -1.46
C HIS A 216 -9.15 -8.66 -0.65
N GLN A 217 -9.58 -8.53 0.60
CA GLN A 217 -9.16 -7.45 1.49
C GLN A 217 -7.65 -7.47 1.76
N ARG A 218 -7.06 -8.66 1.96
CA ARG A 218 -5.60 -8.79 2.13
C ARG A 218 -4.85 -8.32 0.89
N VAL A 219 -5.26 -8.77 -0.29
CA VAL A 219 -4.67 -8.32 -1.56
C VAL A 219 -4.79 -6.81 -1.70
N LEU A 220 -5.94 -6.21 -1.35
CA LEU A 220 -6.11 -4.77 -1.37
C LEU A 220 -5.12 -4.02 -0.46
N GLN A 221 -4.88 -4.54 0.75
CA GLN A 221 -3.91 -3.95 1.68
C GLN A 221 -2.47 -4.08 1.18
N GLU A 222 -2.10 -5.24 0.62
CA GLU A 222 -0.78 -5.46 0.02
C GLU A 222 -0.53 -4.54 -1.17
N GLU A 223 -1.50 -4.44 -2.08
CA GLU A 223 -1.46 -3.55 -3.24
C GLU A 223 -1.43 -2.08 -2.82
N HIS A 224 -2.18 -1.72 -1.77
CA HIS A 224 -2.10 -0.39 -1.18
C HIS A 224 -0.70 -0.08 -0.65
N GLY A 225 -0.06 -1.01 0.08
CA GLY A 225 1.31 -0.84 0.59
C GLY A 225 2.33 -0.66 -0.54
N LYS A 226 2.24 -1.45 -1.61
CA LYS A 226 3.08 -1.29 -2.82
C LYS A 226 2.88 0.08 -3.47
N LEU A 227 1.63 0.54 -3.55
CA LEU A 227 1.31 1.83 -4.13
C LEU A 227 1.84 3.00 -3.29
N VAL A 228 1.76 2.93 -1.96
CA VAL A 228 2.34 3.94 -1.06
C VAL A 228 3.87 3.97 -1.17
N GLY A 229 4.51 2.81 -1.30
CA GLY A 229 5.96 2.74 -1.54
C GLY A 229 6.39 3.39 -2.86
N ALA A 230 5.55 3.32 -3.90
CA ALA A 230 5.82 3.94 -5.20
C ALA A 230 5.35 5.40 -5.31
N LEU A 231 4.30 5.78 -4.58
CA LEU A 231 3.69 7.10 -4.55
C LEU A 231 3.35 7.47 -3.09
N PRO A 232 4.28 8.11 -2.36
CA PRO A 232 4.09 8.45 -0.95
C PRO A 232 2.86 9.35 -0.69
N GLU A 233 2.52 10.23 -1.64
CA GLU A 233 1.31 11.07 -1.60
C GLU A 233 0.01 10.26 -1.50
N TRP A 234 0.02 8.97 -1.88
CA TRP A 234 -1.13 8.08 -1.76
C TRP A 234 -1.38 7.58 -0.32
N GLY A 235 -0.38 7.71 0.55
CA GLY A 235 -0.50 7.33 1.97
C GLY A 235 -1.50 8.21 2.72
N GLU A 236 -1.54 9.50 2.41
CA GLU A 236 -2.43 10.47 3.05
C GLU A 236 -3.87 10.36 2.52
N ALA A 237 -4.86 10.35 3.42
CA ALA A 237 -6.26 10.13 3.06
C ALA A 237 -6.82 11.19 2.09
N GLU A 238 -6.54 12.47 2.32
CA GLU A 238 -7.00 13.56 1.45
C GLU A 238 -6.38 13.49 0.05
N SER A 239 -5.05 13.32 0.00
CA SER A 239 -4.30 13.23 -1.25
C SER A 239 -4.72 12.00 -2.06
N ARG A 240 -4.98 10.88 -1.38
CA ARG A 240 -5.54 9.66 -1.98
C ARG A 240 -6.91 9.90 -2.62
N GLN A 241 -7.82 10.57 -1.92
CA GLN A 241 -9.15 10.87 -2.49
C GLN A 241 -9.05 11.79 -3.71
N LYS A 242 -8.24 12.86 -3.61
CA LYS A 242 -7.99 13.79 -4.72
C LYS A 242 -7.40 13.05 -5.92
N LEU A 243 -6.29 12.34 -5.73
CA LEU A 243 -5.62 11.58 -6.80
C LEU A 243 -6.50 10.47 -7.37
N GLY A 244 -7.24 9.75 -6.52
CA GLY A 244 -8.18 8.73 -6.95
C GLY A 244 -9.29 9.29 -7.84
N SER A 245 -9.85 10.44 -7.46
CA SER A 245 -10.86 11.12 -8.28
C SER A 245 -10.29 11.63 -9.62
N GLU A 246 -9.07 12.18 -9.61
CA GLU A 246 -8.39 12.61 -10.84
C GLU A 246 -8.12 11.44 -11.78
N ILE A 247 -7.55 10.34 -11.26
CA ILE A 247 -7.26 9.13 -12.03
C ILE A 247 -8.55 8.54 -12.59
N LYS A 248 -9.62 8.46 -11.78
CA LYS A 248 -10.93 7.99 -12.24
C LYS A 248 -11.48 8.86 -13.38
N SER A 249 -11.45 10.19 -13.23
CA SER A 249 -11.92 11.11 -14.28
C SER A 249 -11.11 10.99 -15.57
N TYR A 250 -9.79 10.81 -15.46
CA TYR A 250 -8.91 10.59 -16.59
C TYR A 250 -9.21 9.24 -17.26
N ALA A 251 -9.37 8.16 -16.50
CA ALA A 251 -9.73 6.84 -17.03
C ALA A 251 -11.07 6.88 -17.77
N LEU A 252 -12.09 7.54 -17.21
CA LEU A 252 -13.37 7.75 -17.89
C LEU A 252 -13.19 8.53 -19.22
N SER A 253 -12.32 9.54 -19.25
CA SER A 253 -12.03 10.29 -20.48
C SER A 253 -11.31 9.45 -21.55
N GLN A 254 -10.59 8.40 -21.14
CA GLN A 254 -9.92 7.44 -22.04
C GLN A 254 -10.84 6.30 -22.49
N GLY A 255 -12.09 6.25 -22.02
CA GLY A 255 -13.10 5.27 -22.43
C GLY A 255 -13.27 4.08 -21.48
N TYR A 256 -12.65 4.09 -20.30
CA TYR A 256 -12.93 3.08 -19.27
C TYR A 256 -14.34 3.25 -18.71
N THR A 257 -14.96 2.14 -18.35
CA THR A 257 -16.23 2.12 -17.61
C THR A 257 -15.99 2.19 -16.10
N SER A 258 -17.02 2.61 -15.34
CA SER A 258 -16.95 2.64 -13.87
C SER A 258 -16.70 1.25 -13.26
N GLU A 259 -17.23 0.20 -13.87
CA GLU A 259 -17.05 -1.18 -13.42
C GLU A 259 -15.60 -1.65 -13.64
N GLU A 260 -15.02 -1.36 -14.80
CA GLU A 260 -13.62 -1.64 -15.07
C GLU A 260 -12.72 -0.91 -14.07
N ILE A 261 -12.97 0.38 -13.83
CA ILE A 261 -12.20 1.16 -12.84
C ILE A 261 -12.30 0.55 -11.44
N GLY A 262 -13.49 0.08 -11.03
CA GLY A 262 -13.68 -0.61 -9.76
C GLY A 262 -12.89 -1.92 -9.63
N SER A 263 -12.62 -2.59 -10.76
CA SER A 263 -11.80 -3.81 -10.81
C SER A 263 -10.29 -3.53 -10.88
N LEU A 264 -9.86 -2.31 -11.22
CA LEU A 264 -8.45 -1.89 -11.30
C LEU A 264 -7.89 -1.58 -9.90
N LEU A 265 -7.80 -2.62 -9.08
CA LEU A 265 -7.32 -2.52 -7.68
C LEU A 265 -5.81 -2.76 -7.55
N ASP A 266 -5.15 -3.11 -8.66
CA ASP A 266 -3.71 -3.35 -8.75
C ASP A 266 -2.93 -2.03 -8.82
N HIS A 267 -1.86 -1.92 -8.01
CA HIS A 267 -0.97 -0.77 -7.99
C HIS A 267 -0.37 -0.45 -9.38
N ARG A 268 -0.15 -1.48 -10.22
CA ARG A 268 0.43 -1.33 -11.57
C ARG A 268 -0.50 -0.57 -12.51
N SER A 269 -1.79 -0.90 -12.47
CA SER A 269 -2.81 -0.26 -13.30
C SER A 269 -3.00 1.19 -12.91
N LEU A 270 -3.11 1.47 -11.60
CA LEU A 270 -3.20 2.82 -11.08
C LEU A 270 -1.97 3.66 -11.42
N MET A 271 -0.77 3.10 -11.26
CA MET A 271 0.48 3.79 -11.58
C MET A 271 0.61 4.10 -13.08
N THR A 272 0.13 3.20 -13.95
CA THR A 272 0.11 3.43 -15.40
C THR A 272 -0.84 4.56 -15.77
N LEU A 273 -2.07 4.54 -15.24
CA LEU A 273 -3.04 5.62 -15.43
C LEU A 273 -2.53 6.96 -14.87
N TYR A 274 -1.93 6.93 -13.69
CA TYR A 274 -1.34 8.13 -13.08
C TYR A 274 -0.23 8.73 -13.94
N LYS A 275 0.69 7.90 -14.46
CA LYS A 275 1.75 8.34 -15.37
C LYS A 275 1.19 8.88 -16.68
N ALA A 276 0.22 8.20 -17.28
CA ALA A 276 -0.45 8.65 -18.50
C ALA A 276 -1.14 10.00 -18.28
N MET A 277 -1.88 10.15 -17.17
CA MET A 277 -2.51 11.41 -16.79
C MET A 277 -1.48 12.54 -16.63
N LYS A 278 -0.39 12.31 -15.89
CA LYS A 278 0.66 13.33 -15.70
C LYS A 278 1.36 13.68 -17.02
N PHE A 279 1.57 12.69 -17.89
CA PHE A 279 2.15 12.90 -19.21
C PHE A 279 1.26 13.76 -20.09
N ASP A 280 -0.05 13.49 -20.13
CA ASP A 280 -1.00 14.28 -20.91
C ASP A 280 -1.16 15.70 -20.35
N LYS A 281 -1.22 15.84 -19.02
CA LYS A 281 -1.21 17.15 -18.34
C LYS A 281 0.04 17.95 -18.71
N ALA A 282 1.21 17.32 -18.74
CA ALA A 282 2.48 17.97 -19.09
C ALA A 282 2.62 18.28 -20.59
N SER A 283 2.05 17.42 -21.45
CA SER A 283 2.06 17.56 -22.91
C SER A 283 0.97 18.49 -23.43
N SER A 284 0.05 18.92 -22.57
CA SER A 284 -1.00 19.86 -22.94
C SER A 284 -0.41 21.13 -23.58
N PRO A 285 -0.99 21.59 -24.71
CA PRO A 285 -0.42 22.68 -25.49
C PRO A 285 -0.30 23.98 -24.67
N ASP A 286 -1.17 24.20 -23.70
CA ASP A 286 -1.10 25.34 -22.79
C ASP A 286 0.14 25.33 -21.89
N VAL A 287 0.52 24.17 -21.34
CA VAL A 287 1.71 24.04 -20.49
C VAL A 287 2.97 24.18 -21.34
N VAL A 288 3.00 23.55 -22.52
CA VAL A 288 4.10 23.68 -23.47
C VAL A 288 4.28 25.14 -23.92
N GLN A 289 3.19 25.83 -24.28
CA GLN A 289 3.23 27.24 -24.68
C GLN A 289 3.66 28.18 -23.55
N LYS A 290 3.21 27.94 -22.31
CA LYS A 290 3.66 28.71 -21.13
C LYS A 290 5.17 28.53 -20.90
N LYS A 291 5.69 27.31 -21.02
CA LYS A 291 7.14 27.02 -20.89
C LYS A 291 7.95 27.68 -22.00
N VAL A 292 7.44 27.74 -23.23
CA VAL A 292 8.12 28.42 -24.35
C VAL A 292 8.14 29.95 -24.16
N LYS A 293 7.06 30.55 -23.65
CA LYS A 293 6.99 32.00 -23.37
C LYS A 293 7.94 32.46 -22.27
N ASN A 294 8.18 31.64 -21.25
CA ASN A 294 9.06 31.97 -20.13
C ASN A 294 10.54 31.67 -20.36
N LYS A 295 10.94 31.13 -21.52
CA LYS A 295 12.36 30.88 -21.80
C LYS A 295 13.05 32.22 -22.08
N PRO A 296 14.10 32.61 -21.33
CA PRO A 296 14.84 33.84 -21.61
C PRO A 296 15.39 33.77 -23.04
N ARG A 297 15.15 34.84 -23.82
CA ARG A 297 15.67 34.92 -25.18
C ARG A 297 17.19 34.82 -25.11
N VAL A 298 17.74 33.77 -25.72
CA VAL A 298 19.19 33.60 -25.81
C VAL A 298 19.72 34.71 -26.72
N ILE A 299 20.30 35.72 -26.10
CA ILE A 299 21.05 36.76 -26.82
C ILE A 299 22.35 36.09 -27.27
N ARG A 300 22.52 35.87 -28.58
CA ARG A 300 23.82 35.45 -29.10
C ARG A 300 24.82 36.57 -28.86
N ALA A 301 25.98 36.25 -28.32
CA ALA A 301 27.08 37.20 -28.19
C ALA A 301 27.38 37.81 -29.58
N GLY A 302 27.29 39.14 -29.68
CA GLY A 302 27.52 39.87 -30.94
C GLY A 302 26.27 40.32 -31.71
N SER A 303 25.04 39.99 -31.28
CA SER A 303 23.85 40.58 -31.91
C SER A 303 23.72 42.07 -31.54
N PRO A 304 23.52 43.00 -32.51
CA PRO A 304 23.35 44.42 -32.21
C PRO A 304 22.11 44.61 -31.33
N ARG A 305 22.29 45.25 -30.17
CA ARG A 305 21.18 45.66 -29.32
C ARG A 305 20.27 46.60 -30.12
N THR A 306 18.97 46.32 -30.14
CA THR A 306 18.03 47.20 -30.83
C THR A 306 17.92 48.53 -30.09
N LYS A 307 17.62 49.63 -30.79
CA LYS A 307 17.40 50.95 -30.16
C LYS A 307 16.29 50.89 -29.10
N ALA A 308 15.30 50.01 -29.28
CA ALA A 308 14.22 49.78 -28.33
C ALA A 308 14.71 49.14 -27.01
N ASP A 309 15.63 48.16 -27.08
CA ASP A 309 16.20 47.54 -25.88
C ASP A 309 17.06 48.52 -25.08
N ALA A 310 17.83 49.37 -25.78
CA ALA A 310 18.63 50.41 -25.15
C ALA A 310 17.77 51.48 -24.45
N GLY A 311 16.64 51.88 -25.06
CA GLY A 311 15.68 52.79 -24.45
C GLY A 311 14.99 52.20 -23.21
N LYS A 312 14.59 50.93 -23.27
CA LYS A 312 13.98 50.24 -22.12
C LYS A 312 14.95 50.12 -20.96
N GLN A 313 16.21 49.80 -21.22
CA GLN A 313 17.23 49.71 -20.17
C GLN A 313 17.48 51.08 -19.51
N LYS A 314 17.60 52.16 -20.29
CA LYS A 314 17.73 53.54 -19.77
C LYS A 314 16.57 53.94 -18.87
N ARG A 315 15.33 53.64 -19.26
CA ARG A 315 14.14 53.88 -18.44
C ARG A 315 14.16 53.07 -17.14
N THR A 316 14.52 51.79 -17.20
CA THR A 316 14.62 50.97 -15.98
C THR A 316 15.71 51.46 -15.02
N THR A 317 16.85 51.93 -15.52
CA THR A 317 17.91 52.51 -14.68
C THR A 317 17.48 53.82 -14.04
N LYS A 318 16.78 54.70 -14.78
CA LYS A 318 16.25 55.96 -14.24
C LYS A 318 15.15 55.72 -13.21
N MET A 319 14.26 54.76 -13.45
CA MET A 319 13.24 54.34 -12.48
C MET A 319 13.87 53.74 -11.22
N LYS A 320 14.92 52.91 -11.34
CA LYS A 320 15.65 52.37 -10.19
C LYS A 320 16.35 53.48 -9.41
N ARG A 321 16.95 54.45 -10.10
CA ARG A 321 17.59 55.61 -9.49
C ARG A 321 16.58 56.46 -8.71
N LEU A 322 15.43 56.77 -9.31
CA LEU A 322 14.34 57.48 -8.64
C LEU A 322 13.82 56.73 -7.40
N ARG A 323 13.66 55.40 -7.48
CA ARG A 323 13.26 54.58 -6.32
C ARG A 323 14.28 54.59 -5.19
N GLN A 324 15.57 54.76 -5.51
CA GLN A 324 16.67 54.78 -4.53
C GLN A 324 16.93 56.17 -3.96
N SER A 325 16.84 57.22 -4.79
CA SER A 325 17.18 58.59 -4.40
C SER A 325 15.95 59.39 -3.93
N GLY A 326 14.76 59.14 -4.49
CA GLY A 326 13.56 59.93 -4.22
C GLY A 326 13.62 61.40 -4.64
N HIS A 327 14.66 61.83 -5.35
CA HIS A 327 14.87 63.24 -5.68
C HIS A 327 13.97 63.72 -6.83
N VAL A 328 13.51 64.96 -6.75
CA VAL A 328 12.63 65.59 -7.76
C VAL A 328 13.30 65.68 -9.13
N ASP A 329 14.61 65.93 -9.16
CA ASP A 329 15.40 65.99 -10.39
C ASP A 329 15.45 64.64 -11.13
N ASP A 330 15.46 63.54 -10.38
CA ASP A 330 15.46 62.19 -10.95
C ASP A 330 14.08 61.84 -11.52
N ALA A 331 13.01 62.34 -10.90
CA ALA A 331 11.65 62.23 -11.43
C ALA A 331 11.48 63.05 -12.72
N ALA A 332 11.98 64.29 -12.75
CA ALA A 332 11.97 65.13 -13.94
C ALA A 332 12.73 64.47 -15.11
N SER A 333 13.92 63.91 -14.85
CA SER A 333 14.73 63.22 -15.88
C SER A 333 14.10 61.95 -16.46
N LEU A 334 13.21 61.29 -15.69
CA LEU A 334 12.44 60.14 -16.12
C LEU A 334 11.23 60.57 -16.96
N LEU A 335 10.51 61.61 -16.51
CA LEU A 335 9.35 62.16 -17.21
C LEU A 335 9.74 62.79 -18.56
N GLU A 336 10.83 63.55 -18.60
CA GLU A 336 11.36 64.13 -19.84
C GLU A 336 11.65 63.04 -20.89
N ASP A 337 12.22 61.91 -20.45
CA ASP A 337 12.51 60.75 -21.30
C ASP A 337 11.24 59.96 -21.70
N MET A 338 10.13 60.14 -20.97
CA MET A 338 8.83 59.60 -21.36
C MET A 338 8.15 60.46 -22.41
N PHE A 339 8.32 61.78 -22.35
CA PHE A 339 7.71 62.73 -23.29
C PHE A 339 8.53 62.97 -24.57
N ASN A 340 9.86 62.77 -24.53
CA ASN A 340 10.76 62.98 -25.67
C ASN A 340 11.10 61.70 -26.47
N SER A 341 10.49 60.55 -26.15
CA SER A 341 10.77 59.26 -26.83
C SER A 341 9.81 58.91 -27.95
#